data_AF-A0A971WQI2-F1
#
_entry.id   AF-A0A971WQI2-F1
#
_cell.length_a   1.000
_cell.length_b   1.000
_cell.length_c   1.000
_cell.angle_alpha   90.00
_cell.angle_beta   90.00
_cell.angle_gamma   90.00
#
_symmetry.space_group_name_H-M   'P 1'
#
loop_
_entity.id
_entity.type
_entity.pdbx_description
1 polymer ?
#
loop_
_entity_poly.entity_id
_entity_poly.type
_entity_poly.pdbx_seq_one_letter_code
_entity_poly.pdbx_strand_id
1 'polypeptide(L)'
;MEANLLQMKYIELRSKVTEMCLKEKLEFTFMEFKFPVIATVKYDNEDKDQVVMSDNLRPEPRTGSLTFIFGDDLEIKTDENFRISDEFFNRLKNNIKKLHYAYLQAYLKNSMGMIWNEDESND
;
A
#
# COMPACT_ATOMS: atom_id res chain seq x y z
N MET A 1 -24.54 0.43 9.38
CA MET A 1 -23.64 -0.49 10.13
C MET A 1 -22.58 -1.14 9.24
N GLU A 2 -22.95 -1.76 8.11
CA GLU A 2 -22.00 -2.54 7.29
C GLU A 2 -20.89 -1.73 6.59
N ALA A 3 -21.15 -0.48 6.19
CA ALA A 3 -20.12 0.39 5.56
C ALA A 3 -18.96 0.67 6.53
N ASN A 4 -19.27 0.82 7.83
CA ASN A 4 -18.28 1.02 8.89
C ASN A 4 -17.42 -0.23 9.08
N LEU A 5 -18.02 -1.42 8.96
CA LEU A 5 -17.30 -2.70 9.06
C LEU A 5 -16.29 -2.91 7.90
N LEU A 6 -16.61 -2.44 6.69
CA LEU A 6 -15.68 -2.50 5.55
C LEU A 6 -14.51 -1.52 5.70
N GLN A 7 -14.78 -0.32 6.21
CA GLN A 7 -13.72 0.64 6.52
C GLN A 7 -12.78 0.12 7.60
N MET A 8 -13.33 -0.48 8.67
CA MET A 8 -12.51 -1.12 9.72
C MET A 8 -11.62 -2.23 9.16
N LYS A 9 -12.17 -3.13 8.31
CA LYS A 9 -11.39 -4.17 7.64
C LYS A 9 -10.26 -3.61 6.77
N TYR A 10 -10.52 -2.52 6.06
CA TYR A 10 -9.50 -1.84 5.26
C TYR A 10 -8.37 -1.27 6.14
N ILE A 11 -8.72 -0.60 7.24
CA ILE A 11 -7.74 -0.04 8.20
C ILE A 11 -6.90 -1.16 8.82
N GLU A 12 -7.52 -2.24 9.27
CA GLU A 12 -6.82 -3.41 9.82
C GLU A 12 -5.83 -4.03 8.82
N LEU A 13 -6.25 -4.20 7.57
CA LEU A 13 -5.39 -4.74 6.52
C LEU A 13 -4.23 -3.78 6.21
N ARG A 14 -4.48 -2.48 6.18
CA ARG A 14 -3.44 -1.48 5.95
C ARG A 14 -2.41 -1.50 7.07
N SER A 15 -2.85 -1.44 8.32
CA SER A 15 -1.96 -1.52 9.48
C SER A 15 -1.14 -2.80 9.47
N LYS A 16 -1.76 -3.94 9.15
CA LYS A 16 -1.05 -5.22 9.04
C LYS A 16 0.03 -5.21 7.97
N VAL A 17 -0.25 -4.68 6.78
CA VAL A 17 0.76 -4.58 5.70
C VAL A 17 1.88 -3.64 6.12
N THR A 18 1.56 -2.50 6.71
CA THR A 18 2.55 -1.55 7.22
C THR A 18 3.45 -2.21 8.28
N GLU A 19 2.88 -2.89 9.26
CA GLU A 19 3.66 -3.61 10.29
C GLU A 19 4.56 -4.72 9.70
N MET A 20 4.07 -5.43 8.68
CA MET A 20 4.89 -6.43 7.97
C MET A 20 6.09 -5.79 7.29
N CYS A 21 5.90 -4.63 6.66
CA CYS A 21 6.98 -3.90 6.01
C CYS A 21 7.96 -3.30 7.03
N LEU A 22 7.46 -2.70 8.12
CA LEU A 22 8.29 -2.14 9.19
C LEU A 22 9.21 -3.19 9.83
N LYS A 23 8.73 -4.41 10.05
CA LYS A 23 9.54 -5.52 10.59
C LYS A 23 10.75 -5.86 9.71
N GLU A 24 10.65 -5.62 8.41
CA GLU A 24 11.69 -5.89 7.42
C GLU A 24 12.47 -4.61 7.04
N LYS A 25 12.28 -3.49 7.75
CA LYS A 25 12.85 -2.17 7.43
C LYS A 25 12.46 -1.67 6.02
N LEU A 26 11.18 -1.81 5.70
CA LEU A 26 10.58 -1.37 4.45
C LEU A 26 9.49 -0.34 4.75
N GLU A 27 9.44 0.71 3.93
CA GLU A 27 8.36 1.68 3.92
C GLU A 27 7.27 1.23 2.94
N PHE A 28 6.01 1.33 3.36
CA PHE A 28 4.84 0.99 2.54
C PHE A 28 4.01 2.23 2.24
N THR A 29 3.75 2.49 0.97
CA THR A 29 2.87 3.55 0.49
C THR A 29 1.73 2.95 -0.32
N PHE A 30 0.50 3.36 -0.05
CA PHE A 30 -0.68 2.97 -0.81
C PHE A 30 -1.36 4.22 -1.36
N MET A 31 -1.31 4.41 -2.67
CA MET A 31 -1.86 5.58 -3.36
C MET A 31 -3.33 5.33 -3.70
N GLU A 32 -4.19 5.89 -2.87
CA GLU A 32 -5.64 5.81 -2.98
C GLU A 32 -6.16 6.96 -3.84
N PHE A 33 -7.35 6.81 -4.43
CA PHE A 33 -8.06 7.87 -5.18
C PHE A 33 -7.47 8.25 -6.55
N LYS A 34 -6.47 7.51 -7.05
CA LYS A 34 -6.02 7.57 -8.45
C LYS A 34 -6.08 6.17 -9.05
N PHE A 35 -6.56 6.08 -10.27
CA PHE A 35 -6.50 4.84 -11.05
C PHE A 35 -5.33 4.91 -12.04
N PRO A 36 -4.50 3.87 -12.16
CA PRO A 36 -4.53 2.61 -11.40
C PRO A 36 -4.16 2.81 -9.92
N VAL A 37 -4.66 1.94 -9.03
CA VAL A 37 -4.28 1.96 -7.61
C VAL A 37 -2.86 1.43 -7.48
N ILE A 38 -1.98 2.16 -6.80
CA ILE A 38 -0.55 1.82 -6.73
C ILE A 38 -0.14 1.55 -5.28
N ALA A 39 0.46 0.40 -5.05
CA ALA A 39 1.10 0.07 -3.77
C ALA A 39 2.61 -0.01 -3.97
N THR A 40 3.38 0.80 -3.25
CA THR A 40 4.84 0.87 -3.35
C THR A 40 5.47 0.45 -2.04
N VAL A 41 6.49 -0.38 -2.14
CA VAL A 41 7.33 -0.85 -1.05
C VAL A 41 8.75 -0.45 -1.39
N LYS A 42 9.43 0.25 -0.48
CA LYS A 42 10.83 0.69 -0.69
C LYS A 42 11.62 0.47 0.60
N TYR A 43 12.94 0.47 0.52
CA TYR A 43 13.76 0.42 1.72
C TYR A 43 13.53 1.66 2.56
N ASP A 44 13.28 1.45 3.85
CA ASP A 44 13.26 2.51 4.82
C ASP A 44 14.70 3.02 5.02
N ASN A 45 14.90 4.31 4.75
CA ASN A 45 16.19 4.98 4.88
C ASN A 45 16.14 6.07 5.97
N GLU A 46 15.08 6.12 6.82
CA GLU A 46 14.92 7.15 7.85
C GLU A 46 16.07 7.19 8.88
N ASP A 47 16.84 6.10 9.03
CA ASP A 47 18.06 6.07 9.87
C ASP A 47 19.24 6.93 9.33
N LYS A 48 19.11 7.62 8.19
CA LYS A 48 20.21 8.40 7.58
C LYS A 48 20.12 9.93 7.73
N ASP A 49 19.02 10.48 8.26
CA ASP A 49 18.86 11.93 8.42
C ASP A 49 19.28 12.47 9.80
N GLN A 50 19.70 11.61 10.74
CA GLN A 50 20.36 12.05 11.97
C GLN A 50 21.75 11.40 12.13
N VAL A 51 22.78 12.27 12.18
CA VAL A 51 24.22 11.99 12.42
C VAL A 51 24.89 11.32 11.20
N VAL A 52 25.92 11.85 10.51
CA VAL A 52 27.21 12.32 11.02
C VAL A 52 27.92 13.21 9.97
N MET A 53 28.44 14.38 10.38
CA MET A 53 29.61 15.02 9.76
C MET A 53 30.84 14.15 10.07
N SER A 54 31.06 13.07 9.33
CA SER A 54 32.32 12.32 9.41
C SER A 54 32.63 11.70 8.05
N ASP A 55 33.77 12.12 7.52
CA ASP A 55 34.38 11.61 6.29
C ASP A 55 34.68 10.11 6.40
N ASN A 56 34.46 9.42 5.27
CA ASN A 56 34.88 8.06 4.91
C ASN A 56 34.00 6.90 5.40
N LEU A 57 33.39 6.22 4.41
CA LEU A 57 32.56 5.00 4.45
C LEU A 57 31.06 5.22 4.72
N ARG A 58 30.36 5.83 3.76
CA ARG A 58 28.90 5.66 3.65
C ARG A 58 28.61 4.25 3.11
N PRO A 59 27.91 3.36 3.83
CA PRO A 59 27.25 2.24 3.17
C PRO A 59 26.24 2.84 2.19
N GLU A 60 26.36 2.53 0.90
CA GLU A 60 25.43 3.01 -0.12
C GLU A 60 23.99 2.78 0.35
N PRO A 61 23.08 3.76 0.22
CA PRO A 61 21.68 3.54 0.53
C PRO A 61 21.19 2.36 -0.31
N ARG A 62 20.46 1.44 0.34
CA ARG A 62 19.74 0.41 -0.42
C ARG A 62 18.68 1.15 -1.23
N THR A 63 18.97 1.29 -2.51
CA THR A 63 18.09 1.92 -3.49
C THR A 63 17.30 0.82 -4.17
N GLY A 64 16.01 1.01 -4.31
CA GLY A 64 15.15 0.02 -4.95
C GLY A 64 13.74 0.07 -4.40
N SER A 65 12.81 -0.20 -5.29
CA SER A 65 11.39 -0.24 -4.99
C SER A 65 10.74 -1.48 -5.60
N LEU A 66 9.65 -1.90 -4.96
CA LEU A 66 8.71 -2.89 -5.44
C LEU A 66 7.34 -2.23 -5.54
N THR A 67 6.79 -2.17 -6.74
CA THR A 67 5.54 -1.49 -7.04
C THR A 67 4.51 -2.48 -7.58
N PHE A 68 3.34 -2.50 -6.97
CA PHE A 68 2.15 -3.21 -7.42
C PHE A 68 1.20 -2.20 -8.05
N ILE A 69 0.87 -2.40 -9.32
CA ILE A 69 -0.02 -1.52 -10.08
C ILE A 69 -1.30 -2.30 -10.37
N PHE A 70 -2.41 -1.85 -9.78
CA PHE A 70 -3.72 -2.44 -9.96
C PHE A 70 -4.49 -1.66 -11.04
N GLY A 71 -4.27 -2.05 -12.30
CA GLY A 71 -5.04 -1.61 -13.46
C GLY A 71 -6.09 -2.65 -13.83
N ASP A 72 -6.20 -2.98 -15.12
CA ASP A 72 -7.03 -4.10 -15.59
C ASP A 72 -6.47 -5.45 -15.10
N ASP A 73 -5.14 -5.57 -15.14
CA ASP A 73 -4.38 -6.68 -14.54
C ASP A 73 -3.44 -6.16 -13.45
N LEU A 74 -3.00 -7.08 -12.58
CA LEU A 74 -1.96 -6.76 -11.60
C LEU A 74 -0.59 -6.81 -12.27
N GLU A 75 0.03 -5.65 -12.43
CA GLU A 75 1.44 -5.52 -12.80
C GLU A 75 2.32 -5.40 -11.54
N ILE A 76 3.50 -6.00 -11.59
CA ILE A 76 4.49 -5.92 -10.51
C ILE A 76 5.80 -5.44 -11.13
N LYS A 77 6.30 -4.30 -10.66
CA LYS A 77 7.60 -3.74 -11.06
C LYS A 77 8.55 -3.80 -9.89
N THR A 78 9.77 -4.27 -10.15
CA THR A 78 10.82 -4.38 -9.15
C THR A 78 12.08 -3.72 -9.71
N ASP A 79 12.70 -2.83 -8.95
CA ASP A 79 14.04 -2.32 -9.31
C ASP A 79 15.10 -3.42 -9.21
N GLU A 80 16.13 -3.32 -10.05
CA GLU A 80 17.25 -4.29 -10.09
C GLU A 80 17.95 -4.48 -8.74
N ASN A 81 17.92 -3.43 -7.91
CA ASN A 81 18.57 -3.39 -6.60
C ASN A 81 17.64 -3.74 -5.43
N PHE A 82 16.34 -4.00 -5.69
CA PHE A 82 15.40 -4.40 -4.66
C PHE A 82 15.38 -5.92 -4.47
N ARG A 83 15.69 -6.37 -3.26
CA ARG A 83 15.71 -7.80 -2.91
C ARG A 83 14.95 -8.06 -1.61
N ILE A 84 14.04 -9.01 -1.67
CA ILE A 84 13.29 -9.58 -0.54
C ILE A 84 13.18 -11.09 -0.74
N SER A 85 12.90 -11.84 0.32
CA SER A 85 12.69 -13.28 0.20
C SER A 85 11.39 -13.60 -0.55
N ASP A 86 11.36 -14.69 -1.31
CA ASP A 86 10.16 -15.15 -2.02
C ASP A 86 8.99 -15.40 -1.06
N GLU A 87 9.27 -15.93 0.12
CA GLU A 87 8.26 -16.13 1.16
C GLU A 87 7.65 -14.80 1.60
N PHE A 88 8.48 -13.79 1.85
CA PHE A 88 8.00 -12.46 2.21
C PHE A 88 7.24 -11.80 1.06
N PHE A 89 7.76 -11.85 -0.16
CA PHE A 89 7.09 -11.34 -1.36
C PHE A 89 5.70 -11.94 -1.54
N ASN A 90 5.57 -13.27 -1.45
CA ASN A 90 4.28 -13.94 -1.61
C ASN A 90 3.28 -13.55 -0.52
N ARG A 91 3.73 -13.48 0.75
CA ARG A 91 2.89 -13.02 1.86
C ARG A 91 2.48 -11.56 1.65
N LEU A 92 3.39 -10.70 1.24
CA LEU A 92 3.15 -9.27 0.99
C LEU A 92 2.15 -9.07 -0.15
N LYS A 93 2.40 -9.68 -1.32
CA LYS A 93 1.51 -9.66 -2.49
C LYS A 93 0.09 -10.09 -2.13
N ASN A 94 -0.07 -11.15 -1.35
CA ASN A 94 -1.39 -11.64 -0.94
C ASN A 94 -2.12 -10.67 0.00
N ASN A 95 -1.41 -10.03 0.94
CA ASN A 95 -2.03 -9.03 1.82
C ASN A 95 -2.35 -7.73 1.08
N ILE A 96 -1.49 -7.27 0.17
CA ILE A 96 -1.75 -6.08 -0.67
C ILE A 96 -2.95 -6.32 -1.60
N LYS A 97 -3.10 -7.52 -2.18
CA LYS A 97 -4.32 -7.88 -2.95
C LYS A 97 -5.59 -7.79 -2.10
N LYS A 98 -5.55 -8.30 -0.87
CA LYS A 98 -6.68 -8.22 0.07
C LYS A 98 -6.99 -6.76 0.43
N LEU A 99 -5.95 -5.95 0.67
CA LEU A 99 -6.08 -4.52 0.94
C LEU A 99 -6.73 -3.79 -0.24
N HIS A 100 -6.27 -4.04 -1.46
CA HIS A 100 -6.86 -3.47 -2.68
C HIS A 100 -8.34 -3.83 -2.82
N TYR A 101 -8.69 -5.11 -2.62
CA TYR A 101 -10.09 -5.54 -2.71
C TYR A 101 -10.96 -4.94 -1.60
N ALA A 102 -10.44 -4.80 -0.38
CA ALA A 102 -11.13 -4.13 0.72
C ALA A 102 -11.32 -2.63 0.45
N TYR A 103 -10.31 -1.96 -0.12
CA TYR A 103 -10.39 -0.58 -0.58
C TYR A 103 -11.50 -0.41 -1.63
N LEU A 104 -11.53 -1.24 -2.67
CA LEU A 104 -12.57 -1.19 -3.69
C LEU A 104 -13.97 -1.42 -3.12
N GLN A 105 -14.15 -2.39 -2.23
CA GLN A 105 -15.45 -2.63 -1.57
C GLN A 105 -15.90 -1.43 -0.74
N ALA A 106 -14.99 -0.83 0.03
CA ALA A 106 -15.30 0.36 0.83
C ALA A 106 -15.62 1.56 -0.07
N TYR A 107 -14.86 1.76 -1.15
CA TYR A 107 -15.05 2.85 -2.11
C TYR A 107 -16.38 2.70 -2.89
N LEU A 108 -16.64 1.52 -3.46
CA LEU A 108 -17.87 1.23 -4.21
C LEU A 108 -19.12 1.35 -3.33
N LYS A 109 -19.07 0.86 -2.09
CA LYS A 109 -20.23 0.97 -1.19
C LYS A 109 -20.51 2.42 -0.78
N ASN A 110 -19.46 3.23 -0.57
CA ASN A 110 -19.62 4.66 -0.31
C ASN A 110 -20.16 5.40 -1.55
N SER A 111 -19.71 5.03 -2.75
CA SER A 111 -20.21 5.60 -4.02
C SER A 111 -21.66 5.21 -4.29
N MET A 112 -22.04 3.94 -4.13
CA MET A 112 -23.44 3.51 -4.26
C MET A 112 -24.34 4.15 -3.21
N GLY A 113 -23.86 4.35 -1.98
CA GLY A 113 -24.60 5.09 -0.95
C GLY A 113 -24.88 6.56 -1.32
N MET A 114 -24.07 7.19 -2.16
CA MET A 114 -24.37 8.51 -2.71
C MET A 114 -25.41 8.46 -3.85
N ILE A 115 -25.35 7.44 -4.70
CA ILE A 115 -26.25 7.31 -5.88
C ILE A 115 -27.72 7.15 -5.47
N TRP A 116 -28.02 6.46 -4.37
CA TRP A 116 -29.42 6.26 -3.91
C TRP A 116 -30.05 7.46 -3.19
N ASN A 117 -29.30 8.55 -2.96
CA ASN A 117 -29.83 9.75 -2.29
C ASN A 117 -30.19 10.87 -3.28
N GLU A 118 -29.95 10.69 -4.58
CA GLU A 118 -30.30 11.70 -5.60
C GLU A 118 -31.68 11.46 -6.26
N ASP A 119 -32.35 10.34 -5.99
CA ASP A 119 -33.65 10.01 -6.60
C ASP A 119 -34.89 10.30 -5.70
N GLU A 120 -34.72 10.71 -4.42
CA GLU A 120 -35.84 11.06 -3.52
C GLU A 120 -35.99 12.58 -3.29
N SER A 121 -35.92 13.37 -4.37
CA SER A 121 -36.31 14.79 -4.35
C SER A 121 -36.89 15.22 -5.68
N ASN A 122 -37.98 14.57 -6.10
CA ASN A 122 -38.97 15.19 -6.97
C ASN A 122 -40.29 14.40 -6.94
N ASP A 123 -41.11 14.66 -5.92
CA ASP A 123 -42.56 14.79 -6.05
C ASP A 123 -43.14 15.50 -4.80
#